data_AF-A0A539EHY7-F1
#
_entry.id   AF-A0A539EHY7-F1
#
_cell.length_a   1.000
_cell.length_b   1.000
_cell.length_c   1.000
_cell.angle_alpha   90.00
_cell.angle_beta   90.00
_cell.angle_gamma   90.00
#
_symmetry.space_group_name_H-M   'P 1'
#
loop_
_entity.id
_entity.type
_entity.pdbx_description
1 polymer ?
#
loop_
_entity_poly.entity_id
_entity_poly.type
_entity_poly.pdbx_seq_one_letter_code
_entity_poly.pdbx_strand_id
1 'polypeptide(L)'
;MSALLLALLVGTAAAAPLPRTVLVLYRQGHIPGDVKDTFFLTAHQQVELPLNWLGLDAEFVDVDRGLPRWEDRRDVRGVVAWLPSTHAFADPRPVCAWLERGLRSGVKAVFFGELGFHRKGAAGSPELDPQCVAMLAALGVDYRGLQAVDPMDVRLSTYNALVMGFERKPDLSESHALPLVRLLPGATAFVRLEIGALRDAVSEPAAVTRAGGVALNPFNLYANNTLDPARFAWVINPFAFLAAALDLKGWPRPDTTTLNGRRVYTSHVDGDGFFNISELDRRKFSGEVYLERFIESRPDSPVSVSLIAGYYDLDLYKDADSLALSRRALDRPNIEPAVHGYSHPLVWRTGAPAIKIPRYTVNAAMETGGAARLLGERVLRSTAPPSLYFWTGDCLPRAEDLRAAREAGLLAVNGGGGRFDASHPSYAYLLPLSRRVGGERQYYSPSNNENEFTNMWSGPFYGYRDSVTTFERTGSPRRVKPVDVYVHFYSAERYASIAALARAYEWAHAQPLIPVFMGRYVESVRDFFAMKMDRVSSNRFRLSGGAMVRTVRFDDPVGEPDLAASKGVVG
;
A
#
# COMPACT_ATOMS: atom_id res chain seq x y z
N MET A 1 -19.26 -63.68 -24.63
CA MET A 1 -19.31 -62.65 -23.57
C MET A 1 -17.88 -62.24 -23.25
N SER A 2 -17.40 -61.15 -23.85
CA SER A 2 -16.11 -60.54 -23.49
C SER A 2 -16.34 -59.05 -23.35
N ALA A 3 -16.40 -58.58 -22.10
CA ALA A 3 -16.57 -57.19 -21.76
C ALA A 3 -15.21 -56.49 -21.86
N LEU A 4 -15.11 -55.52 -22.76
CA LEU A 4 -13.98 -54.59 -22.87
C LEU A 4 -14.12 -53.55 -21.75
N LEU A 5 -13.23 -53.57 -20.76
CA LEU A 5 -13.10 -52.48 -19.80
C LEU A 5 -12.34 -51.33 -20.47
N LEU A 6 -13.06 -50.25 -20.82
CA LEU A 6 -12.47 -48.98 -21.18
C LEU A 6 -12.08 -48.25 -19.87
N ALA A 7 -10.80 -48.28 -19.51
CA ALA A 7 -10.29 -47.45 -18.43
C ALA A 7 -10.26 -45.98 -18.90
N LEU A 8 -11.24 -45.20 -18.43
CA LEU A 8 -11.21 -43.75 -18.48
C LEU A 8 -10.04 -43.25 -17.62
N LEU A 9 -8.91 -42.97 -18.27
CA LEU A 9 -7.88 -42.09 -17.74
C LEU A 9 -8.49 -40.71 -17.53
N VAL A 10 -9.02 -40.47 -16.32
CA VAL A 10 -9.33 -39.11 -15.86
C VAL A 10 -7.99 -38.41 -15.69
N GLY A 11 -7.54 -37.75 -16.76
CA GLY A 11 -6.40 -36.85 -16.70
C GLY A 11 -6.70 -35.79 -15.65
N THR A 12 -5.95 -35.80 -14.55
CA THR A 12 -5.95 -34.69 -13.60
C THR A 12 -5.45 -33.47 -14.35
N ALA A 13 -6.36 -32.60 -14.79
CA ALA A 13 -5.97 -31.30 -15.32
C ALA A 13 -5.05 -30.65 -14.28
N ALA A 14 -3.81 -30.37 -14.68
CA ALA A 14 -2.85 -29.72 -13.79
C ALA A 14 -3.43 -28.38 -13.34
N ALA A 15 -3.38 -28.11 -12.04
CA ALA A 15 -3.88 -26.84 -11.51
C ALA A 15 -3.08 -25.69 -12.14
N ALA A 16 -3.78 -24.70 -12.68
CA ALA A 16 -3.17 -23.55 -13.33
C ALA A 16 -2.85 -22.47 -12.28
N PRO A 17 -1.58 -22.07 -12.11
CA PRO A 17 -1.24 -20.98 -11.20
C PRO A 17 -1.98 -19.69 -11.58
N LEU A 18 -2.44 -18.96 -10.59
CA LEU A 18 -2.93 -17.59 -10.74
C LEU A 18 -1.75 -16.65 -10.50
N PRO A 19 -1.12 -16.08 -11.55
CA PRO A 19 -0.01 -15.16 -11.38
C PRO A 19 -0.51 -13.90 -10.64
N ARG A 20 0.19 -13.49 -9.58
CA ARG A 20 -0.22 -12.36 -8.74
C ARG A 20 0.70 -11.15 -8.87
N THR A 21 1.86 -11.32 -9.53
CA THR A 21 2.82 -10.23 -9.67
C THR A 21 2.37 -9.26 -10.75
N VAL A 22 2.43 -7.97 -10.45
CA VAL A 22 2.29 -6.88 -11.42
C VAL A 22 3.60 -6.10 -11.43
N LEU A 23 4.24 -6.03 -12.60
CA LEU A 23 5.44 -5.22 -12.78
C LEU A 23 5.03 -3.76 -12.90
N VAL A 24 5.58 -2.89 -12.05
CA VAL A 24 5.36 -1.44 -12.11
C VAL A 24 6.62 -0.80 -12.68
N LEU A 25 6.53 -0.32 -13.91
CA LEU A 25 7.67 0.30 -14.58
C LEU A 25 7.92 1.69 -14.04
N TYR A 26 9.17 2.00 -13.72
CA TYR A 26 9.60 3.33 -13.34
C TYR A 26 11.00 3.64 -13.84
N ARG A 27 11.42 4.90 -13.68
CA ARG A 27 12.78 5.36 -13.90
C ARG A 27 13.22 6.17 -12.69
N GLN A 28 14.47 6.03 -12.25
CA GLN A 28 14.95 6.80 -11.09
C GLN A 28 14.85 8.31 -11.31
N GLY A 29 15.07 8.78 -12.53
CA GLY A 29 14.98 10.20 -12.88
C GLY A 29 13.58 10.80 -12.68
N HIS A 30 12.53 9.98 -12.60
CA HIS A 30 11.15 10.44 -12.38
C HIS A 30 10.74 10.48 -10.90
N ILE A 31 11.58 9.96 -9.99
CA ILE A 31 11.30 10.08 -8.56
C ILE A 31 11.56 11.53 -8.15
N PRO A 32 10.58 12.24 -7.55
CA PRO A 32 10.74 13.63 -7.18
C PRO A 32 11.75 13.83 -6.05
N GLY A 33 12.33 15.02 -5.98
CA GLY A 33 13.32 15.40 -4.96
C GLY A 33 14.67 14.69 -5.10
N ASP A 34 15.56 14.94 -4.14
CA ASP A 34 16.91 14.37 -4.12
C ASP A 34 16.93 12.92 -3.63
N VAL A 35 15.84 12.47 -3.02
CA VAL A 35 15.69 11.12 -2.47
C VAL A 35 15.10 10.19 -3.52
N LYS A 36 15.95 9.37 -4.15
CA LYS A 36 15.52 8.41 -5.18
C LYS A 36 15.00 7.09 -4.57
N ASP A 37 13.97 7.20 -3.74
CA ASP A 37 13.30 6.08 -3.09
C ASP A 37 11.93 5.81 -3.73
N THR A 38 11.58 4.53 -3.93
CA THR A 38 10.31 4.11 -4.54
C THR A 38 9.08 4.55 -3.73
N PHE A 39 9.26 4.87 -2.45
CA PHE A 39 8.22 5.48 -1.61
C PHE A 39 7.60 6.72 -2.25
N PHE A 40 8.41 7.53 -2.95
CA PHE A 40 7.97 8.77 -3.58
C PHE A 40 7.43 8.58 -5.00
N LEU A 41 7.30 7.35 -5.49
CA LEU A 41 6.68 7.08 -6.78
C LEU A 41 5.16 7.21 -6.66
N THR A 42 4.57 7.97 -7.58
CA THR A 42 3.11 8.08 -7.76
C THR A 42 2.43 6.70 -7.82
N ALA A 43 3.02 5.75 -8.55
CA ALA A 43 2.47 4.40 -8.66
C ALA A 43 2.48 3.63 -7.32
N HIS A 44 3.51 3.81 -6.48
CA HIS A 44 3.54 3.24 -5.12
C HIS A 44 2.49 3.90 -4.23
N GLN A 45 2.40 5.23 -4.28
CA GLN A 45 1.52 6.00 -3.41
C GLN A 45 0.03 5.84 -3.77
N GLN A 46 -0.31 5.53 -5.02
CA GLN A 46 -1.70 5.60 -5.50
C GLN A 46 -2.21 4.30 -6.13
N VAL A 47 -1.38 3.52 -6.84
CA VAL A 47 -1.83 2.29 -7.53
C VAL A 47 -1.62 1.02 -6.73
N GLU A 48 -0.57 0.96 -5.91
CA GLU A 48 -0.24 -0.29 -5.22
C GLU A 48 -1.31 -0.70 -4.21
N LEU A 49 -1.99 0.24 -3.54
CA LEU A 49 -3.11 -0.10 -2.67
C LEU A 49 -4.27 -0.76 -3.44
N PRO A 50 -4.77 -0.20 -4.55
CA PRO A 50 -5.72 -0.90 -5.40
C PRO A 50 -5.25 -2.29 -5.86
N LEU A 51 -3.97 -2.45 -6.21
CA LEU A 51 -3.41 -3.75 -6.57
C LEU A 51 -3.41 -4.74 -5.39
N ASN A 52 -2.97 -4.33 -4.19
CA ASN A 52 -3.01 -5.17 -3.00
C ASN A 52 -4.46 -5.55 -2.65
N TRP A 53 -5.40 -4.62 -2.79
CA TRP A 53 -6.83 -4.91 -2.61
C TRP A 53 -7.36 -5.90 -3.67
N LEU A 54 -6.82 -5.87 -4.88
CA LEU A 54 -7.11 -6.87 -5.92
C LEU A 54 -6.41 -8.22 -5.67
N GLY A 55 -5.64 -8.36 -4.60
CA GLY A 55 -4.89 -9.56 -4.25
C GLY A 55 -3.53 -9.68 -4.95
N LEU A 56 -3.04 -8.61 -5.56
CA LEU A 56 -1.82 -8.59 -6.38
C LEU A 56 -0.61 -8.02 -5.61
N ASP A 57 0.58 -8.47 -5.98
CA ASP A 57 1.88 -7.96 -5.50
C ASP A 57 2.48 -7.03 -6.55
N ALA A 58 2.85 -5.82 -6.16
CA ALA A 58 3.56 -4.89 -7.04
C ALA A 58 5.07 -5.11 -6.93
N GLU A 59 5.71 -5.27 -8.08
CA GLU A 59 7.16 -5.33 -8.20
C GLU A 59 7.65 -4.16 -9.06
N PHE A 60 8.39 -3.25 -8.45
CA PHE A 60 8.89 -2.05 -9.12
C PHE A 60 10.14 -2.39 -9.93
N VAL A 61 10.09 -2.11 -11.24
CA VAL A 61 11.18 -2.37 -12.19
C VAL A 61 11.74 -1.06 -12.70
N ASP A 62 12.99 -0.79 -12.33
CA ASP A 62 13.77 0.34 -12.85
C ASP A 62 14.17 0.05 -14.29
N VAL A 63 13.49 0.69 -15.24
CA VAL A 63 13.72 0.46 -16.67
C VAL A 63 15.16 0.81 -17.07
N ASP A 64 15.80 1.77 -16.40
CA ASP A 64 17.17 2.18 -16.69
C ASP A 64 18.20 1.10 -16.26
N ARG A 65 17.83 0.15 -15.40
CA ARG A 65 18.66 -1.00 -14.98
C ARG A 65 18.43 -2.26 -15.81
N GLY A 66 17.49 -2.21 -16.75
CA GLY A 66 17.12 -3.34 -17.61
C GLY A 66 15.77 -3.95 -17.25
N LEU A 67 15.17 -4.61 -18.24
CA LEU A 67 13.87 -5.26 -18.12
C LEU A 67 14.05 -6.77 -17.97
N PRO A 68 13.22 -7.46 -17.17
CA PRO A 68 13.33 -8.90 -16.97
C PRO A 68 12.98 -9.66 -18.25
N ARG A 69 13.52 -10.88 -18.40
CA ARG A 69 13.16 -11.78 -19.50
C ARG A 69 11.81 -12.43 -19.21
N TRP A 70 10.92 -12.47 -20.19
CA TRP A 70 9.57 -13.01 -20.01
C TRP A 70 9.56 -14.52 -19.73
N GLU A 71 10.56 -15.23 -20.23
CA GLU A 71 10.75 -16.66 -20.06
C GLU A 71 10.92 -17.05 -18.57
N ASP A 72 11.48 -16.14 -17.77
CA ASP A 72 11.74 -16.33 -16.34
C ASP A 72 10.56 -15.84 -15.47
N ARG A 73 9.53 -15.24 -16.06
CA ARG A 73 8.49 -14.46 -15.36
C ARG A 73 7.08 -14.98 -15.55
N ARG A 74 6.88 -16.28 -15.34
CA ARG A 74 5.55 -16.92 -15.37
C ARG A 74 4.63 -16.50 -14.22
N ASP A 75 5.17 -15.81 -13.21
CA ASP A 75 4.46 -15.27 -12.06
C ASP A 75 3.75 -13.93 -12.34
N VAL A 76 4.02 -13.30 -13.50
CA VAL A 76 3.53 -11.97 -13.85
C VAL A 76 2.16 -12.03 -14.53
N ARG A 77 1.17 -11.34 -13.94
CA ARG A 77 -0.16 -11.15 -14.53
C ARG A 77 -0.20 -9.99 -15.51
N GLY A 78 0.51 -8.92 -15.18
CA GLY A 78 0.47 -7.70 -15.97
C GLY A 78 1.57 -6.72 -15.64
N VAL A 79 1.57 -5.63 -16.41
CA VAL A 79 2.46 -4.50 -16.26
C VAL A 79 1.63 -3.24 -16.06
N VAL A 80 2.03 -2.38 -15.13
CA VAL A 80 1.51 -1.03 -14.96
C VAL A 80 2.60 -0.03 -15.32
N ALA A 81 2.26 0.94 -16.17
CA ALA A 81 3.09 2.11 -16.44
C ALA A 81 2.27 3.37 -16.11
N TRP A 82 2.69 4.09 -15.07
CA TRP A 82 2.19 5.44 -14.78
C TRP A 82 3.31 6.42 -15.09
N LEU A 83 3.16 7.15 -16.19
CA LEU A 83 4.24 7.97 -16.72
C LEU A 83 3.91 9.46 -16.51
N PRO A 84 4.87 10.26 -16.01
CA PRO A 84 4.63 11.66 -15.63
C PRO A 84 4.68 12.63 -16.82
N SER A 85 5.07 12.16 -18.01
CA SER A 85 5.30 12.99 -19.19
C SER A 85 5.09 12.19 -20.46
N THR A 86 4.77 12.86 -21.56
CA THR A 86 4.71 12.29 -22.91
C THR A 86 6.06 11.80 -23.44
N HIS A 87 7.17 12.29 -22.89
CA HIS A 87 8.55 11.94 -23.24
C HIS A 87 9.25 11.23 -22.05
N ALA A 88 8.59 10.23 -21.48
CA ALA A 88 9.07 9.55 -20.28
C ALA A 88 10.35 8.73 -20.52
N PHE A 89 10.63 8.33 -21.76
CA PHE A 89 11.82 7.58 -22.13
C PHE A 89 12.66 8.37 -23.14
N ALA A 90 13.98 8.37 -22.95
CA ALA A 90 14.90 8.92 -23.95
C ALA A 90 14.85 8.11 -25.24
N ASP A 91 14.82 6.77 -25.11
CA ASP A 91 14.53 5.84 -26.20
C ASP A 91 13.43 4.85 -25.75
N PRO A 92 12.19 4.99 -26.27
CA PRO A 92 11.09 4.12 -25.89
C PRO A 92 11.12 2.73 -26.57
N ARG A 93 11.94 2.52 -27.62
CA ARG A 93 11.91 1.30 -28.43
C ARG A 93 12.14 0.02 -27.64
N PRO A 94 13.14 -0.07 -26.74
CA PRO A 94 13.38 -1.30 -25.98
C PRO A 94 12.21 -1.66 -25.06
N VAL A 95 11.59 -0.65 -24.45
CA VAL A 95 10.43 -0.82 -23.57
C VAL A 95 9.20 -1.27 -24.35
N CYS A 96 8.92 -0.61 -25.49
CA CYS A 96 7.82 -0.96 -26.36
C CYS A 96 7.96 -2.38 -26.94
N ALA A 97 9.15 -2.77 -27.39
CA ALA A 97 9.42 -4.13 -27.88
C ALA A 97 9.25 -5.18 -26.77
N TRP A 98 9.69 -4.87 -25.55
CA TRP A 98 9.51 -5.75 -24.40
C TRP A 98 8.03 -5.90 -24.02
N LEU A 99 7.27 -4.79 -23.95
CA LEU A 99 5.84 -4.80 -23.68
C LEU A 99 5.07 -5.57 -24.75
N GLU A 100 5.37 -5.37 -26.04
CA GLU A 100 4.72 -6.08 -27.14
C GLU A 100 4.89 -7.60 -27.00
N ARG A 101 6.11 -8.07 -26.72
CA ARG A 101 6.35 -9.51 -26.47
C ARG A 101 5.52 -10.03 -25.29
N GLY A 102 5.45 -9.27 -24.21
CA GLY A 102 4.62 -9.59 -23.05
C GLY A 102 3.14 -9.72 -23.42
N LEU A 103 2.59 -8.72 -24.09
CA LEU A 103 1.21 -8.70 -24.57
C LEU A 103 0.88 -9.90 -25.47
N ARG A 104 1.77 -10.23 -26.40
CA ARG A 104 1.63 -11.40 -27.29
C ARG A 104 1.69 -12.74 -26.54
N SER A 105 2.34 -12.78 -25.38
CA SER A 105 2.38 -13.96 -24.49
C SER A 105 1.22 -14.02 -23.48
N GLY A 106 0.30 -13.05 -23.49
CA GLY A 106 -0.88 -13.01 -22.63
C GLY A 106 -0.75 -12.17 -21.36
N VAL A 107 0.42 -11.56 -21.12
CA VAL A 107 0.62 -10.58 -20.03
C VAL A 107 -0.22 -9.34 -20.33
N LYS A 108 -0.93 -8.82 -19.32
CA LYS A 108 -1.75 -7.61 -19.48
C LYS A 108 -0.91 -6.34 -19.35
N ALA A 109 -1.31 -5.23 -19.97
CA ALA A 109 -0.64 -3.93 -19.75
C ALA A 109 -1.65 -2.81 -19.44
N VAL A 110 -1.32 -1.99 -18.44
CA VAL A 110 -2.15 -0.88 -17.98
C VAL A 110 -1.35 0.42 -18.04
N PHE A 111 -1.93 1.43 -18.68
CA PHE A 111 -1.34 2.76 -18.79
C PHE A 111 -2.17 3.80 -18.06
N PHE A 112 -1.53 4.53 -17.14
CA PHE A 112 -2.11 5.68 -16.45
C PHE A 112 -1.37 6.96 -16.81
N GLY A 113 -2.10 8.07 -16.87
CA GLY A 113 -1.52 9.40 -17.00
C GLY A 113 -1.15 9.71 -18.43
N GLU A 114 0.13 9.97 -18.67
CA GLU A 114 0.65 10.13 -20.02
C GLU A 114 1.07 8.78 -20.60
N LEU A 115 1.01 8.65 -21.94
CA LEU A 115 1.48 7.44 -22.61
C LEU A 115 3.01 7.31 -22.62
N GLY A 116 3.72 8.44 -22.58
CA GLY A 116 5.17 8.52 -22.35
C GLY A 116 6.13 7.97 -23.40
N PHE A 117 5.63 7.51 -24.56
CA PHE A 117 6.46 6.91 -25.62
C PHE A 117 6.82 7.85 -26.78
N HIS A 118 6.61 9.16 -26.64
CA HIS A 118 7.00 10.09 -27.70
C HIS A 118 8.51 10.29 -27.72
N ARG A 119 9.06 10.38 -28.93
CA ARG A 119 10.41 10.85 -29.21
C ARG A 119 10.35 12.19 -29.93
N LYS A 120 11.46 12.93 -29.91
CA LYS A 120 11.64 14.10 -30.78
C LYS A 120 11.71 13.62 -32.24
N GLY A 121 10.75 14.05 -33.05
CA GLY A 121 10.69 13.80 -34.50
C GLY A 121 11.66 14.66 -35.32
N ALA A 122 11.65 14.48 -36.64
CA ALA A 122 12.58 15.15 -37.57
C ALA A 122 12.45 16.69 -37.60
N ALA A 123 11.32 17.23 -37.11
CA ALA A 123 11.05 18.67 -36.96
C ALA A 123 10.87 19.10 -35.48
N GLY A 124 11.24 18.25 -34.51
CA GLY A 124 10.99 18.49 -33.09
C GLY A 124 9.55 18.22 -32.63
N SER A 125 8.67 17.79 -33.54
CA SER A 125 7.30 17.34 -33.22
C SER A 125 7.32 16.02 -32.42
N PRO A 126 6.38 15.82 -31.48
CA PRO A 126 6.26 14.55 -30.79
C PRO A 126 5.79 13.48 -31.77
N GLU A 127 6.60 12.43 -31.95
CA GLU A 127 6.29 11.28 -32.81
C GLU A 127 6.35 9.98 -31.99
N LEU A 128 5.50 9.01 -32.35
CA LEU A 128 5.67 7.64 -31.89
C LEU A 128 6.61 6.87 -32.82
N ASP A 129 7.48 6.06 -32.22
CA ASP A 129 8.26 5.09 -32.97
C ASP A 129 7.35 3.95 -33.51
N PRO A 130 7.60 3.41 -34.73
CA PRO A 130 6.84 2.29 -35.27
C PRO A 130 6.74 1.08 -34.32
N GLN A 131 7.79 0.82 -33.54
CA GLN A 131 7.80 -0.25 -32.54
C GLN A 131 6.79 0.00 -31.40
N CYS A 132 6.60 1.27 -31.01
CA CYS A 132 5.60 1.64 -30.01
C CYS A 132 4.18 1.62 -30.59
N VAL A 133 4.01 2.00 -31.86
CA VAL A 133 2.73 1.84 -32.56
C VAL A 133 2.31 0.36 -32.63
N ALA A 134 3.23 -0.55 -32.95
CA ALA A 134 2.97 -1.98 -32.96
C ALA A 134 2.57 -2.52 -31.57
N MET A 135 3.26 -2.06 -30.51
CA MET A 135 2.92 -2.40 -29.13
C MET A 135 1.51 -1.93 -28.74
N LEU A 136 1.13 -0.71 -29.10
CA LEU A 136 -0.20 -0.16 -28.81
C LEU A 136 -1.29 -0.90 -29.62
N ALA A 137 -1.01 -1.26 -30.86
CA ALA A 137 -1.91 -2.11 -31.64
C ALA A 137 -2.09 -3.49 -30.98
N ALA A 138 -1.02 -4.09 -30.43
CA ALA A 138 -1.11 -5.33 -29.65
C ALA A 138 -1.89 -5.16 -28.34
N LEU A 139 -1.85 -3.96 -27.72
CA LEU A 139 -2.72 -3.60 -26.61
C LEU A 139 -4.18 -3.47 -27.04
N GLY A 140 -4.47 -3.24 -28.33
CA GLY A 140 -5.82 -3.03 -28.84
C GLY A 140 -6.21 -1.54 -28.99
N VAL A 141 -5.22 -0.65 -29.07
CA VAL A 141 -5.44 0.80 -29.20
C VAL A 141 -4.64 1.38 -30.37
N ASP A 142 -5.25 2.32 -31.10
CA ASP A 142 -4.61 3.18 -32.10
C ASP A 142 -4.50 4.59 -31.50
N TYR A 143 -3.30 4.95 -31.06
CA TYR A 143 -3.01 6.25 -30.46
C TYR A 143 -2.45 7.20 -31.52
N ARG A 144 -3.11 8.34 -31.71
CA ARG A 144 -2.83 9.31 -32.77
C ARG A 144 -2.21 10.61 -32.28
N GLY A 145 -1.63 10.60 -31.08
CA GLY A 145 -1.00 11.77 -30.48
C GLY A 145 -1.92 12.56 -29.54
N LEU A 146 -1.48 13.78 -29.24
CA LEU A 146 -2.25 14.76 -28.48
C LEU A 146 -2.84 15.80 -29.44
N GLN A 147 -4.07 16.22 -29.16
CA GLN A 147 -4.77 17.25 -29.91
C GLN A 147 -5.09 18.42 -28.98
N ALA A 148 -4.61 19.62 -29.32
CA ALA A 148 -5.07 20.83 -28.67
C ALA A 148 -6.57 21.04 -28.95
N VAL A 149 -7.35 21.33 -27.92
CA VAL A 149 -8.80 21.48 -28.01
C VAL A 149 -9.27 22.67 -27.18
N ASP A 150 -10.34 23.32 -27.62
CA ASP A 150 -11.17 24.10 -26.70
C ASP A 150 -12.08 23.12 -25.95
N PRO A 151 -12.06 23.09 -24.61
CA PRO A 151 -12.96 22.23 -23.83
C PRO A 151 -14.44 22.40 -24.18
N MET A 152 -14.88 23.57 -24.65
CA MET A 152 -16.25 23.83 -25.08
C MET A 152 -16.62 23.12 -26.39
N ASP A 153 -15.63 22.78 -27.21
CA ASP A 153 -15.82 22.02 -28.44
C ASP A 153 -15.80 20.50 -28.22
N VAL A 154 -15.59 20.04 -26.99
CA VAL A 154 -15.51 18.61 -26.66
C VAL A 154 -16.80 18.13 -26.00
N ARG A 155 -17.50 17.22 -26.68
CA ARG A 155 -18.70 16.57 -26.18
C ARG A 155 -18.39 15.17 -25.68
N LEU A 156 -18.78 14.88 -24.44
CA LEU A 156 -18.73 13.54 -23.88
C LEU A 156 -19.92 12.72 -24.40
N SER A 157 -19.70 11.80 -25.34
CA SER A 157 -20.78 11.03 -25.99
C SER A 157 -21.00 9.63 -25.42
N THR A 158 -20.02 9.08 -24.71
CA THR A 158 -20.18 7.86 -23.89
C THR A 158 -19.52 8.06 -22.54
N TYR A 159 -20.18 7.63 -21.47
CA TYR A 159 -19.68 7.75 -20.10
C TYR A 159 -20.20 6.61 -19.23
N ASN A 160 -19.30 5.71 -18.82
CA ASN A 160 -19.64 4.62 -17.92
C ASN A 160 -19.54 5.09 -16.46
N ALA A 161 -20.68 5.44 -15.87
CA ALA A 161 -20.76 5.95 -14.50
C ALA A 161 -20.39 4.92 -13.40
N LEU A 162 -20.25 3.63 -13.72
CA LEU A 162 -19.78 2.62 -12.76
C LEU A 162 -18.26 2.66 -12.57
N VAL A 163 -17.55 3.18 -13.57
CA VAL A 163 -16.07 3.21 -13.60
C VAL A 163 -15.54 4.65 -13.61
N MET A 164 -16.26 5.60 -14.19
CA MET A 164 -15.87 7.01 -14.28
C MET A 164 -16.64 7.88 -13.29
N GLY A 165 -16.02 8.96 -12.83
CA GLY A 165 -16.60 9.86 -11.84
C GLY A 165 -16.53 9.32 -10.42
N PHE A 166 -15.51 8.53 -10.10
CA PHE A 166 -15.46 7.76 -8.86
C PHE A 166 -15.45 8.65 -7.60
N GLU A 167 -14.52 9.61 -7.54
CA GLU A 167 -14.47 10.63 -6.49
C GLU A 167 -14.73 12.03 -7.06
N ARG A 168 -14.42 12.23 -8.35
CA ARG A 168 -14.67 13.47 -9.08
C ARG A 168 -15.01 13.16 -10.53
N LYS A 169 -15.93 13.93 -11.13
CA LYS A 169 -16.19 13.89 -12.59
C LYS A 169 -14.97 14.42 -13.36
N PRO A 170 -14.68 13.92 -14.58
CA PRO A 170 -13.65 14.50 -15.42
C PRO A 170 -13.93 15.98 -15.69
N ASP A 171 -12.88 16.80 -15.67
CA ASP A 171 -12.93 18.21 -16.01
C ASP A 171 -12.02 18.47 -17.21
N LEU A 172 -12.64 18.75 -18.37
CA LEU A 172 -11.90 18.94 -19.62
C LEU A 172 -11.16 20.27 -19.66
N SER A 173 -11.53 21.24 -18.81
CA SER A 173 -10.84 22.53 -18.72
C SER A 173 -9.45 22.42 -18.09
N GLU A 174 -9.17 21.32 -17.39
CA GLU A 174 -7.88 21.04 -16.78
C GLU A 174 -6.83 20.54 -17.78
N SER A 175 -7.23 20.28 -19.04
CA SER A 175 -6.33 19.82 -20.08
C SER A 175 -6.45 20.67 -21.35
N HIS A 176 -5.37 21.33 -21.74
CA HIS A 176 -5.30 22.08 -23.00
C HIS A 176 -5.16 21.19 -24.24
N ALA A 177 -4.80 19.92 -24.04
CA ALA A 177 -4.73 18.92 -25.09
C ALA A 177 -5.31 17.60 -24.62
N LEU A 178 -5.96 16.87 -25.53
CA LEU A 178 -6.53 15.56 -25.25
C LEU A 178 -5.81 14.48 -26.05
N PRO A 179 -5.58 13.30 -25.46
CA PRO A 179 -5.08 12.16 -26.20
C PRO A 179 -6.12 11.69 -27.22
N LEU A 180 -5.70 11.47 -28.46
CA LEU A 180 -6.51 10.88 -29.51
C LEU A 180 -6.31 9.36 -29.51
N VAL A 181 -7.29 8.64 -28.98
CA VAL A 181 -7.27 7.18 -28.88
C VAL A 181 -8.45 6.61 -29.66
N ARG A 182 -8.17 5.64 -30.53
CA ARG A 182 -9.16 4.80 -31.20
C ARG A 182 -9.04 3.38 -30.70
N LEU A 183 -10.15 2.79 -30.30
CA LEU A 183 -10.15 1.40 -29.88
C LEU A 183 -10.24 0.44 -31.08
N LEU A 184 -9.47 -0.65 -31.03
CA LEU A 184 -9.61 -1.76 -31.97
C LEU A 184 -10.82 -2.65 -31.58
N PRO A 185 -11.36 -3.46 -32.52
CA PRO A 185 -12.54 -4.28 -32.26
C PRO A 185 -12.42 -5.19 -31.01
N GLY A 186 -13.47 -5.22 -30.19
CA GLY A 186 -13.54 -6.03 -28.97
C GLY A 186 -13.00 -5.36 -27.71
N ALA A 187 -12.61 -4.09 -27.78
CA ALA A 187 -12.38 -3.24 -26.61
C ALA A 187 -13.68 -2.57 -26.14
N THR A 188 -13.67 -2.05 -24.91
CA THR A 188 -14.80 -1.34 -24.29
C THR A 188 -14.33 0.02 -23.79
N ALA A 189 -14.89 1.09 -24.37
CA ALA A 189 -14.67 2.45 -23.92
C ALA A 189 -15.45 2.73 -22.63
N PHE A 190 -14.80 3.37 -21.66
CA PHE A 190 -15.50 3.98 -20.51
C PHE A 190 -15.83 5.44 -20.77
N VAL A 191 -15.02 6.11 -21.58
CA VAL A 191 -15.26 7.46 -22.07
C VAL A 191 -15.13 7.49 -23.58
N ARG A 192 -16.07 8.15 -24.25
CA ARG A 192 -15.95 8.55 -25.65
C ARG A 192 -16.18 10.05 -25.77
N LEU A 193 -15.27 10.71 -26.47
CA LEU A 193 -15.27 12.14 -26.75
C LEU A 193 -15.57 12.36 -28.22
N GLU A 194 -16.33 13.39 -28.54
CA GLU A 194 -16.49 13.98 -29.87
C GLU A 194 -15.90 15.39 -29.85
N ILE A 195 -14.97 15.67 -30.75
CA ILE A 195 -14.23 16.95 -30.77
C ILE A 195 -14.73 17.75 -31.97
N GLY A 196 -15.58 18.75 -31.74
CA GLY A 196 -16.28 19.51 -32.79
C GLY A 196 -15.35 20.25 -33.76
N ALA A 197 -14.20 20.71 -33.27
CA ALA A 197 -13.19 21.39 -34.10
C ALA A 197 -12.54 20.49 -35.18
N LEU A 198 -12.72 19.18 -35.10
CA LEU A 198 -12.19 18.20 -36.03
C LEU A 198 -13.33 17.30 -36.50
N ARG A 199 -13.78 17.45 -37.76
CA ARG A 199 -14.84 16.58 -38.33
C ARG A 199 -14.47 15.11 -38.11
N ASP A 200 -15.37 14.39 -37.44
CA ASP A 200 -15.29 12.96 -37.13
C ASP A 200 -14.13 12.53 -36.19
N ALA A 201 -13.49 13.46 -35.47
CA ALA A 201 -12.56 13.11 -34.42
C ALA A 201 -13.31 12.68 -33.16
N VAL A 202 -13.31 11.38 -32.93
CA VAL A 202 -13.75 10.75 -31.70
C VAL A 202 -12.52 10.22 -30.96
N SER A 203 -12.51 10.30 -29.64
CA SER A 203 -11.42 9.78 -28.82
C SER A 203 -11.94 8.95 -27.64
N GLU A 204 -11.25 7.87 -27.32
CA GLU A 204 -11.61 6.90 -26.28
C GLU A 204 -10.47 6.71 -25.27
N PRO A 205 -10.12 7.75 -24.49
CA PRO A 205 -8.89 7.81 -23.70
C PRO A 205 -8.91 7.03 -22.39
N ALA A 206 -10.07 6.50 -22.01
CA ALA A 206 -10.26 5.60 -20.89
C ALA A 206 -11.03 4.37 -21.35
N ALA A 207 -10.38 3.21 -21.35
CA ALA A 207 -10.92 1.98 -21.94
C ALA A 207 -10.20 0.72 -21.44
N VAL A 208 -10.85 -0.43 -21.65
CA VAL A 208 -10.26 -1.76 -21.46
C VAL A 208 -10.31 -2.54 -22.77
N THR A 209 -9.30 -3.39 -22.97
CA THR A 209 -9.16 -4.28 -24.11
C THR A 209 -8.96 -5.71 -23.62
N ARG A 210 -8.88 -6.68 -24.53
CA ARG A 210 -8.51 -8.06 -24.16
C ARG A 210 -7.07 -8.17 -23.63
N ALA A 211 -6.20 -7.22 -23.94
CA ALA A 211 -4.78 -7.23 -23.61
C ALA A 211 -4.43 -6.28 -22.45
N GLY A 212 -5.38 -5.50 -21.93
CA GLY A 212 -5.06 -4.52 -20.89
C GLY A 212 -6.05 -3.37 -20.80
N GLY A 213 -5.55 -2.18 -20.51
CA GLY A 213 -6.37 -0.97 -20.46
C GLY A 213 -5.55 0.32 -20.48
N VAL A 214 -6.22 1.42 -20.81
CA VAL A 214 -5.66 2.77 -20.79
C VAL A 214 -6.60 3.68 -19.99
N ALA A 215 -6.03 4.53 -19.15
CA ALA A 215 -6.71 5.62 -18.48
C ALA A 215 -5.78 6.84 -18.54
N LEU A 216 -5.90 7.60 -19.62
CA LEU A 216 -5.01 8.73 -19.90
C LEU A 216 -5.57 10.03 -19.31
N ASN A 217 -4.70 11.02 -19.08
CA ASN A 217 -5.11 12.33 -18.59
C ASN A 217 -6.17 12.98 -19.51
N PRO A 218 -7.17 13.70 -18.96
CA PRO A 218 -7.47 13.93 -17.53
C PRO A 218 -8.42 12.87 -16.92
N PHE A 219 -8.50 11.66 -17.48
CA PHE A 219 -9.52 10.65 -17.12
C PHE A 219 -9.06 9.62 -16.08
N ASN A 220 -7.88 9.75 -15.49
CA ASN A 220 -7.34 8.86 -14.45
C ASN A 220 -7.51 9.43 -13.02
N LEU A 221 -6.61 10.30 -12.60
CA LEU A 221 -6.50 10.86 -11.26
C LEU A 221 -6.30 12.36 -11.42
N TYR A 222 -7.17 13.13 -10.80
CA TYR A 222 -6.92 14.54 -10.59
C TYR A 222 -5.84 14.71 -9.52
N ALA A 223 -4.81 15.51 -9.83
CA ALA A 223 -3.76 15.88 -8.89
C ALA A 223 -3.48 17.39 -8.99
N ASN A 224 -3.61 18.08 -7.87
CA ASN A 224 -3.17 19.46 -7.72
C ASN A 224 -2.11 19.54 -6.61
N ASN A 225 -0.87 19.54 -7.05
CA ASN A 225 0.32 19.56 -6.19
C ASN A 225 0.73 20.99 -5.78
N THR A 226 -0.01 22.03 -6.19
CA THR A 226 0.28 23.43 -5.80
C THR A 226 -0.40 23.83 -4.49
N LEU A 227 -1.29 22.98 -3.96
CA LEU A 227 -1.96 23.16 -2.68
C LEU A 227 -1.19 22.44 -1.57
N ASP A 228 -1.35 22.92 -0.34
CA ASP A 228 -0.80 22.28 0.86
C ASP A 228 -1.94 21.96 1.86
N PRO A 229 -2.29 20.67 2.07
CA PRO A 229 -1.75 19.51 1.38
C PRO A 229 -2.19 19.43 -0.09
N ALA A 230 -1.43 18.69 -0.90
CA ALA A 230 -1.80 18.41 -2.30
C ALA A 230 -3.19 17.79 -2.39
N ARG A 231 -3.94 18.11 -3.45
CA ARG A 231 -5.30 17.59 -3.67
C ARG A 231 -5.33 16.47 -4.68
N PHE A 232 -5.87 15.32 -4.27
CA PHE A 232 -6.09 14.16 -5.13
C PHE A 232 -7.57 13.79 -5.18
N ALA A 233 -8.04 13.37 -6.36
CA ALA A 233 -9.34 12.75 -6.52
C ALA A 233 -9.34 11.81 -7.73
N TRP A 234 -9.67 10.55 -7.52
CA TRP A 234 -9.80 9.56 -8.58
C TRP A 234 -10.96 9.92 -9.50
N VAL A 235 -10.63 10.12 -10.77
CA VAL A 235 -11.62 10.31 -11.84
C VAL A 235 -12.11 8.96 -12.31
N ILE A 236 -11.20 8.01 -12.54
CA ILE A 236 -11.52 6.60 -12.77
C ILE A 236 -11.51 5.84 -11.44
N ASN A 237 -12.43 4.89 -11.25
CA ASN A 237 -12.41 3.95 -10.14
C ASN A 237 -11.23 2.98 -10.33
N PRO A 238 -10.14 3.10 -9.56
CA PRO A 238 -8.93 2.33 -9.81
C PRO A 238 -9.17 0.83 -9.58
N PHE A 239 -10.04 0.46 -8.64
CA PHE A 239 -10.36 -0.93 -8.34
C PHE A 239 -11.10 -1.60 -9.49
N ALA A 240 -12.15 -0.95 -10.01
CA ALA A 240 -12.94 -1.49 -11.13
C ALA A 240 -12.14 -1.53 -12.42
N PHE A 241 -11.36 -0.47 -12.70
CA PHE A 241 -10.52 -0.40 -13.89
C PHE A 241 -9.43 -1.48 -13.89
N LEU A 242 -8.66 -1.58 -12.81
CA LEU A 242 -7.57 -2.57 -12.72
C LEU A 242 -8.12 -4.00 -12.72
N ALA A 243 -9.25 -4.27 -12.06
CA ALA A 243 -9.91 -5.58 -12.12
C ALA A 243 -10.26 -6.00 -13.55
N ALA A 244 -10.80 -5.06 -14.34
CA ALA A 244 -11.18 -5.30 -15.72
C ALA A 244 -9.96 -5.41 -16.64
N ALA A 245 -9.01 -4.47 -16.55
CA ALA A 245 -7.82 -4.42 -17.40
C ALA A 245 -6.86 -5.61 -17.18
N LEU A 246 -6.76 -6.07 -15.93
CA LEU A 246 -5.98 -7.26 -15.57
C LEU A 246 -6.81 -8.54 -15.61
N ASP A 247 -8.07 -8.48 -16.05
CA ASP A 247 -8.97 -9.63 -16.25
C ASP A 247 -8.99 -10.56 -15.02
N LEU A 248 -9.41 -10.00 -13.88
CA LEU A 248 -9.39 -10.64 -12.56
C LEU A 248 -10.77 -11.14 -12.10
N LYS A 249 -11.74 -11.21 -13.02
CA LYS A 249 -13.11 -11.62 -12.70
C LYS A 249 -13.11 -13.03 -12.11
N GLY A 250 -13.75 -13.20 -10.95
CA GLY A 250 -13.86 -14.48 -10.23
C GLY A 250 -12.52 -14.99 -9.68
N TRP A 251 -11.55 -14.11 -9.46
CA TRP A 251 -10.30 -14.48 -8.78
C TRP A 251 -10.45 -14.38 -7.26
N PRO A 252 -9.91 -15.36 -6.50
CA PRO A 252 -9.77 -15.25 -5.05
C PRO A 252 -8.77 -14.13 -4.70
N ARG A 253 -9.04 -13.41 -3.61
CA ARG A 253 -8.18 -12.32 -3.14
C ARG A 253 -7.87 -12.49 -1.66
N PRO A 254 -6.60 -12.60 -1.25
CA PRO A 254 -6.25 -12.63 0.18
C PRO A 254 -6.63 -11.30 0.82
N ASP A 255 -7.26 -11.34 1.99
CA ASP A 255 -7.74 -10.16 2.70
C ASP A 255 -7.11 -10.05 4.10
N THR A 256 -6.32 -9.00 4.29
CA THR A 256 -5.69 -8.66 5.58
C THR A 256 -6.56 -7.78 6.48
N THR A 257 -7.71 -7.33 5.97
CA THR A 257 -8.61 -6.39 6.66
C THR A 257 -9.73 -7.08 7.43
N THR A 258 -9.94 -8.37 7.20
CA THR A 258 -11.09 -9.13 7.68
C THR A 258 -10.65 -10.42 8.35
N LEU A 259 -11.25 -10.75 9.49
CA LEU A 259 -11.21 -12.06 10.12
C LEU A 259 -12.65 -12.43 10.50
N ASN A 260 -13.08 -13.67 10.25
CA ASN A 260 -14.42 -14.16 10.60
C ASN A 260 -15.56 -13.17 10.26
N GLY A 261 -15.51 -12.56 9.08
CA GLY A 261 -16.49 -11.57 8.59
C GLY A 261 -16.39 -10.16 9.21
N ARG A 262 -15.63 -9.97 10.30
CA ARG A 262 -15.45 -8.68 10.97
C ARG A 262 -14.16 -8.00 10.57
N ARG A 263 -14.16 -6.66 10.65
CA ARG A 263 -12.98 -5.87 10.35
C ARG A 263 -11.94 -6.02 11.47
N VAL A 264 -10.68 -6.18 11.09
CA VAL A 264 -9.56 -6.26 12.02
C VAL A 264 -9.35 -4.92 12.72
N TYR A 265 -9.11 -4.96 14.03
CA TYR A 265 -8.66 -3.86 14.88
C TYR A 265 -7.34 -4.22 15.52
N THR A 266 -6.39 -3.29 15.49
CA THR A 266 -5.14 -3.32 16.25
C THR A 266 -4.92 -1.96 16.90
N SER A 267 -4.05 -1.91 17.90
CA SER A 267 -3.53 -0.66 18.43
C SER A 267 -2.07 -0.82 18.77
N HIS A 268 -1.29 0.22 18.54
CA HIS A 268 0.11 0.20 18.91
C HIS A 268 0.65 1.58 19.29
N VAL A 269 1.69 1.55 20.12
CA VAL A 269 2.31 2.74 20.69
C VAL A 269 3.81 2.74 20.45
N ASP A 270 4.27 3.81 19.80
CA ASP A 270 5.69 4.08 19.58
C ASP A 270 6.33 4.69 20.85
N GLY A 271 7.59 4.33 21.11
CA GLY A 271 8.30 4.65 22.34
C GLY A 271 8.57 6.13 22.61
N ASP A 272 8.28 7.02 21.65
CA ASP A 272 8.56 8.45 21.73
C ASP A 272 7.82 9.12 22.87
N GLY A 273 8.58 9.87 23.68
CA GLY A 273 8.03 10.65 24.77
C GLY A 273 7.55 9.81 25.96
N PHE A 274 7.96 8.55 26.06
CA PHE A 274 7.62 7.69 27.22
C PHE A 274 7.94 8.37 28.56
N PHE A 275 9.09 9.05 28.63
CA PHE A 275 9.55 9.80 29.80
C PHE A 275 9.31 11.32 29.73
N ASN A 276 8.43 11.81 28.84
CA ASN A 276 8.03 13.23 28.86
C ASN A 276 7.18 13.50 30.10
N ILE A 277 7.26 14.71 30.67
CA ILE A 277 6.39 15.10 31.78
C ILE A 277 5.02 15.53 31.23
N SER A 278 3.95 14.90 31.71
CA SER A 278 2.59 15.23 31.29
C SER A 278 2.11 16.55 31.90
N GLU A 279 1.40 17.36 31.11
CA GLU A 279 0.76 18.60 31.57
C GLU A 279 -0.41 18.35 32.54
N LEU A 280 -0.90 17.11 32.65
CA LEU A 280 -2.04 16.74 33.47
C LEU A 280 -1.82 17.07 34.95
N ASP A 281 -0.68 16.65 35.50
CA ASP A 281 -0.30 16.91 36.88
C ASP A 281 1.13 17.48 37.02
N ARG A 282 1.82 17.67 35.88
CA ARG A 282 3.21 18.16 35.81
C ARG A 282 4.20 17.33 36.63
N ARG A 283 3.86 16.06 36.89
CA ARG A 283 4.65 15.14 37.70
C ARG A 283 4.82 13.79 37.01
N LYS A 284 3.73 13.18 36.55
CA LYS A 284 3.76 11.86 35.93
C LYS A 284 4.39 11.93 34.54
N PHE A 285 5.06 10.84 34.19
CA PHE A 285 5.50 10.66 32.82
C PHE A 285 4.30 10.37 31.90
N SER A 286 4.37 10.79 30.64
CA SER A 286 3.36 10.49 29.62
C SER A 286 3.17 8.98 29.48
N GLY A 287 4.22 8.18 29.61
CA GLY A 287 4.13 6.71 29.68
C GLY A 287 3.23 6.22 30.83
N GLU A 288 3.37 6.79 32.04
CA GLU A 288 2.53 6.43 33.18
C GLU A 288 1.07 6.85 32.97
N VAL A 289 0.84 8.07 32.50
CA VAL A 289 -0.51 8.58 32.21
C VAL A 289 -1.18 7.73 31.13
N TYR A 290 -0.44 7.34 30.10
CA TYR A 290 -0.94 6.50 29.02
C TYR A 290 -1.37 5.13 29.54
N LEU A 291 -0.53 4.48 30.34
CA LEU A 291 -0.81 3.17 30.91
C LEU A 291 -2.10 3.21 31.73
N GLU A 292 -2.20 4.12 32.68
CA GLU A 292 -3.38 4.23 33.56
C GLU A 292 -4.66 4.50 32.78
N ARG A 293 -4.62 5.44 31.81
CA ARG A 293 -5.82 5.90 31.10
C ARG A 293 -6.26 5.01 29.95
N PHE A 294 -5.31 4.36 29.26
CA PHE A 294 -5.59 3.66 28.00
C PHE A 294 -5.35 2.16 28.04
N ILE A 295 -4.34 1.69 28.75
CA ILE A 295 -4.01 0.25 28.81
C ILE A 295 -4.71 -0.45 29.97
N GLU A 296 -4.52 0.06 31.20
CA GLU A 296 -5.00 -0.61 32.41
C GLU A 296 -6.51 -0.55 32.57
N SER A 297 -7.13 0.50 32.03
CA SER A 297 -8.58 0.64 31.94
C SER A 297 -9.22 -0.27 30.88
N ARG A 298 -8.44 -0.97 30.06
CA ARG A 298 -8.90 -1.81 28.93
C ARG A 298 -8.14 -3.15 28.87
N PRO A 299 -8.23 -4.01 29.91
CA PRO A 299 -7.46 -5.25 29.99
C PRO A 299 -7.79 -6.28 28.90
N ASP A 300 -8.92 -6.15 28.19
CA ASP A 300 -9.31 -7.06 27.11
C ASP A 300 -8.90 -6.55 25.72
N SER A 301 -8.34 -5.34 25.63
CA SER A 301 -7.92 -4.74 24.36
C SER A 301 -6.44 -5.00 24.10
N PRO A 302 -6.05 -5.67 23.00
CA PRO A 302 -4.66 -5.92 22.68
C PRO A 302 -3.99 -4.64 22.21
N VAL A 303 -2.84 -4.33 22.80
CA VAL A 303 -2.00 -3.21 22.39
C VAL A 303 -0.56 -3.68 22.24
N SER A 304 0.09 -3.31 21.14
CA SER A 304 1.51 -3.59 20.96
C SER A 304 2.32 -2.35 21.36
N VAL A 305 3.27 -2.50 22.27
CA VAL A 305 3.96 -1.37 22.90
C VAL A 305 5.45 -1.47 22.66
N SER A 306 6.04 -0.44 22.08
CA SER A 306 7.48 -0.34 21.90
C SER A 306 8.13 0.66 22.84
N LEU A 307 9.41 0.44 23.17
CA LEU A 307 10.24 1.40 23.89
C LEU A 307 11.57 1.58 23.14
N ILE A 308 12.16 2.77 23.28
CA ILE A 308 13.47 3.06 22.72
C ILE A 308 14.54 2.46 23.64
N ALA A 309 15.29 1.49 23.14
CA ALA A 309 16.18 0.68 23.97
C ALA A 309 17.34 1.51 24.56
N GLY A 310 17.81 2.54 23.84
CA GLY A 310 18.93 3.36 24.28
C GLY A 310 18.69 4.21 25.50
N TYR A 311 17.43 4.43 25.92
CA TYR A 311 17.14 5.09 27.19
C TYR A 311 17.86 4.41 28.35
N TYR A 312 17.92 3.07 28.35
CA TYR A 312 18.45 2.30 29.48
C TYR A 312 19.98 2.19 29.53
N ASP A 313 20.68 2.79 28.56
CA ASP A 313 22.12 3.02 28.62
C ASP A 313 22.46 4.47 29.03
N LEU A 314 21.46 5.35 29.16
CA LEU A 314 21.62 6.68 29.72
C LEU A 314 21.49 6.64 31.24
N ASP A 315 22.32 7.42 31.94
CA ASP A 315 22.26 7.54 33.40
C ASP A 315 20.90 8.02 33.91
N LEU A 316 20.17 8.76 33.08
CA LEU A 316 18.88 9.36 33.41
C LEU A 316 17.73 8.35 33.56
N TYR A 317 17.77 7.20 32.87
CA TYR A 317 16.62 6.28 32.80
C TYR A 317 16.94 4.84 33.19
N LYS A 318 18.16 4.59 33.71
CA LYS A 318 18.57 3.27 34.21
C LYS A 318 18.30 3.06 35.71
N ASP A 319 17.64 4.03 36.36
CA ASP A 319 17.22 3.92 37.75
C ASP A 319 16.07 2.90 37.93
N ALA A 320 15.83 2.51 39.18
CA ALA A 320 14.87 1.46 39.50
C ALA A 320 13.42 1.84 39.16
N ASP A 321 13.05 3.12 39.27
CA ASP A 321 11.69 3.58 39.06
C ASP A 321 11.38 3.64 37.56
N SER A 322 12.31 4.15 36.74
CA SER A 322 12.20 4.12 35.28
C SER A 322 12.08 2.69 34.75
N LEU A 323 12.92 1.77 35.24
CA LEU A 323 12.86 0.35 34.85
C LEU A 323 11.58 -0.34 35.34
N ALA A 324 11.06 0.02 36.50
CA ALA A 324 9.79 -0.51 37.01
C ALA A 324 8.61 -0.04 36.16
N LEU A 325 8.56 1.25 35.82
CA LEU A 325 7.54 1.81 34.93
C LEU A 325 7.60 1.19 33.53
N SER A 326 8.79 1.05 32.95
CA SER A 326 8.96 0.40 31.65
C SER A 326 8.56 -1.08 31.66
N ARG A 327 8.85 -1.83 32.73
CA ARG A 327 8.37 -3.22 32.85
C ARG A 327 6.85 -3.28 32.94
N ARG A 328 6.24 -2.40 33.74
CA ARG A 328 4.78 -2.28 33.83
C ARG A 328 4.13 -1.98 32.47
N ALA A 329 4.85 -1.29 31.58
CA ALA A 329 4.39 -1.00 30.22
C ALA A 329 4.43 -2.18 29.26
N LEU A 330 5.30 -3.16 29.50
CA LEU A 330 5.57 -4.25 28.55
C LEU A 330 5.13 -5.64 29.04
N ASP A 331 4.97 -5.83 30.35
CA ASP A 331 4.73 -7.14 30.97
C ASP A 331 3.28 -7.26 31.44
N ARG A 332 2.35 -7.41 30.48
CA ARG A 332 0.90 -7.60 30.74
C ARG A 332 0.28 -8.56 29.73
N PRO A 333 -0.79 -9.30 30.07
CA PRO A 333 -1.43 -10.26 29.16
C PRO A 333 -1.99 -9.64 27.87
N ASN A 334 -2.41 -8.38 27.93
CA ASN A 334 -2.97 -7.65 26.79
C ASN A 334 -1.94 -6.77 26.07
N ILE A 335 -0.64 -6.95 26.37
CA ILE A 335 0.46 -6.24 25.73
C ILE A 335 1.34 -7.19 24.92
N GLU A 336 1.64 -6.81 23.69
CA GLU A 336 2.70 -7.42 22.88
C GLU A 336 3.91 -6.48 22.88
N PRO A 337 5.03 -6.85 23.52
CA PRO A 337 6.20 -5.99 23.59
C PRO A 337 6.89 -5.88 22.23
N ALA A 338 7.35 -4.67 21.92
CA ALA A 338 8.09 -4.33 20.73
C ALA A 338 9.31 -3.46 21.08
N VAL A 339 10.18 -3.24 20.11
CA VAL A 339 11.33 -2.32 20.23
C VAL A 339 11.22 -1.17 19.22
N HIS A 340 11.66 0.02 19.62
CA HIS A 340 11.61 1.25 18.83
C HIS A 340 13.01 1.81 18.56
N GLY A 341 13.89 0.96 18.02
CA GLY A 341 15.30 1.30 17.83
C GLY A 341 16.10 1.39 19.13
N TYR A 342 17.40 1.66 18.97
CA TYR A 342 18.33 1.97 20.06
C TYR A 342 18.46 3.47 20.27
N SER A 343 18.90 4.22 19.26
CA SER A 343 19.06 5.68 19.35
C SER A 343 17.91 6.48 18.75
N HIS A 344 16.91 5.77 18.23
CA HIS A 344 15.78 6.33 17.47
C HIS A 344 16.25 7.16 16.27
N PRO A 345 16.69 6.51 15.17
CA PRO A 345 16.98 7.23 13.94
C PRO A 345 15.76 8.04 13.47
N LEU A 346 15.91 9.37 13.43
CA LEU A 346 14.93 10.29 12.86
C LEU A 346 14.92 10.21 11.33
N VAL A 347 16.12 10.08 10.75
CA VAL A 347 16.32 9.95 9.31
C VAL A 347 17.26 8.77 9.07
N TRP A 348 16.69 7.62 8.69
CA TRP A 348 17.43 6.36 8.54
C TRP A 348 18.56 6.46 7.52
N ARG A 349 18.33 7.22 6.44
CA ARG A 349 19.32 7.36 5.36
C ARG A 349 20.60 8.08 5.79
N THR A 350 20.49 9.09 6.65
CA THR A 350 21.65 9.85 7.15
C THR A 350 22.17 9.30 8.47
N GLY A 351 21.42 8.41 9.13
CA GLY A 351 21.74 7.90 10.46
C GLY A 351 21.65 8.99 11.53
N ALA A 352 20.82 10.02 11.34
CA ALA A 352 20.62 11.07 12.34
C ALA A 352 19.73 10.55 13.48
N PRO A 353 20.23 10.47 14.74
CA PRO A 353 19.44 9.95 15.86
C PRO A 353 18.65 11.06 16.57
N ALA A 354 17.53 10.70 17.19
CA ALA A 354 16.81 11.56 18.13
C ALA A 354 17.52 11.60 19.49
N ILE A 355 18.04 10.44 19.94
CA ILE A 355 18.70 10.30 21.23
C ILE A 355 20.22 10.28 21.04
N LYS A 356 20.91 11.20 21.71
CA LYS A 356 22.38 11.24 21.73
C LYS A 356 22.92 10.27 22.78
N ILE A 357 23.40 9.12 22.31
CA ILE A 357 24.01 8.10 23.17
C ILE A 357 25.55 8.26 23.11
N PRO A 358 26.25 8.39 24.24
CA PRO A 358 27.70 8.59 24.25
C PRO A 358 28.46 7.50 23.50
N ARG A 359 29.40 7.90 22.62
CA ARG A 359 30.27 7.01 21.83
C ARG A 359 29.54 6.04 20.90
N TYR A 360 28.27 6.30 20.61
CA TYR A 360 27.48 5.52 19.67
C TYR A 360 27.31 6.25 18.34
N THR A 361 27.26 5.49 17.25
CA THR A 361 26.88 5.95 15.91
C THR A 361 25.90 4.94 15.37
N VAL A 362 24.84 5.43 14.71
CA VAL A 362 23.75 4.59 14.21
C VAL A 362 24.30 3.40 13.41
N ASN A 363 23.92 2.21 13.83
CA ASN A 363 24.34 0.95 13.25
C ASN A 363 23.13 0.01 13.12
N ALA A 364 22.91 -0.54 11.94
CA ALA A 364 21.75 -1.40 11.64
C ALA A 364 21.58 -2.56 12.63
N ALA A 365 22.66 -3.25 13.01
CA ALA A 365 22.60 -4.40 13.91
C ALA A 365 22.28 -3.98 15.36
N MET A 366 22.80 -2.83 15.81
CA MET A 366 22.49 -2.30 17.13
C MET A 366 21.08 -1.71 17.19
N GLU A 367 20.67 -0.94 16.18
CA GLU A 367 19.32 -0.37 16.12
C GLU A 367 18.23 -1.45 16.07
N THR A 368 18.51 -2.63 15.52
CA THR A 368 17.53 -3.72 15.38
C THR A 368 17.69 -4.78 16.46
N GLY A 369 18.40 -5.87 16.17
CA GLY A 369 18.55 -7.00 17.09
C GLY A 369 19.27 -6.66 18.40
N GLY A 370 20.21 -5.71 18.39
CA GLY A 370 20.87 -5.20 19.59
C GLY A 370 19.90 -4.51 20.54
N ALA A 371 19.06 -3.61 20.01
CA ALA A 371 18.02 -2.92 20.75
C ALA A 371 17.02 -3.90 21.37
N ALA A 372 16.57 -4.90 20.61
CA ALA A 372 15.66 -5.93 21.10
C ALA A 372 16.24 -6.72 22.27
N ARG A 373 17.52 -7.16 22.16
CA ARG A 373 18.23 -7.85 23.25
C ARG A 373 18.35 -6.98 24.49
N LEU A 374 18.78 -5.72 24.32
CA LEU A 374 18.94 -4.79 25.44
C LEU A 374 17.61 -4.59 26.17
N LEU A 375 16.50 -4.39 25.45
CA LEU A 375 15.19 -4.23 26.06
C LEU A 375 14.74 -5.51 26.79
N GLY A 376 14.98 -6.68 26.20
CA GLY A 376 14.75 -7.99 26.82
C GLY A 376 15.51 -8.15 28.14
N GLU A 377 16.80 -7.84 28.15
CA GLU A 377 17.68 -8.00 29.31
C GLU A 377 17.38 -6.98 30.42
N ARG A 378 17.32 -5.68 30.07
CA ARG A 378 17.24 -4.59 31.05
C ARG A 378 15.83 -4.40 31.61
N VAL A 379 14.81 -4.46 30.76
CA VAL A 379 13.43 -4.12 31.14
C VAL A 379 12.65 -5.38 31.48
N LEU A 380 12.51 -6.29 30.50
CA LEU A 380 11.72 -7.51 30.65
C LEU A 380 12.37 -8.55 31.57
N ARG A 381 13.70 -8.48 31.77
CA ARG A 381 14.49 -9.48 32.51
C ARG A 381 14.28 -10.89 31.94
N SER A 382 14.17 -10.98 30.62
CA SER A 382 13.93 -12.20 29.87
C SER A 382 15.10 -12.46 28.93
N THR A 383 15.46 -13.73 28.77
CA THR A 383 16.42 -14.16 27.73
C THR A 383 15.78 -14.21 26.34
N ALA A 384 14.45 -14.17 26.26
CA ALA A 384 13.71 -14.06 25.00
C ALA A 384 13.40 -12.57 24.75
N PRO A 385 14.11 -11.91 23.81
CA PRO A 385 13.84 -10.51 23.48
C PRO A 385 12.51 -10.34 22.74
N PRO A 386 11.93 -9.13 22.71
CA PRO A 386 10.80 -8.80 21.85
C PRO A 386 11.08 -9.15 20.39
N SER A 387 10.11 -9.75 19.72
CA SER A 387 10.20 -10.12 18.30
C SER A 387 9.52 -9.11 17.37
N LEU A 388 8.82 -8.10 17.91
CA LEU A 388 8.16 -7.04 17.14
C LEU A 388 9.03 -5.78 17.13
N TYR A 389 9.10 -5.11 15.99
CA TYR A 389 9.90 -3.90 15.79
C TYR A 389 9.09 -2.79 15.12
N PHE A 390 9.16 -1.59 15.66
CA PHE A 390 8.49 -0.40 15.13
C PHE A 390 9.53 0.55 14.55
N TRP A 391 9.46 0.81 13.24
CA TRP A 391 10.36 1.76 12.57
C TRP A 391 10.21 3.16 13.16
N THR A 392 11.35 3.77 13.45
CA THR A 392 11.47 5.10 14.07
C THR A 392 11.52 6.18 13.01
N GLY A 393 11.24 7.43 13.43
CA GLY A 393 11.49 8.62 12.62
C GLY A 393 10.72 8.64 11.30
N ASP A 394 11.42 8.95 10.21
CA ASP A 394 10.85 8.99 8.86
C ASP A 394 10.31 7.64 8.35
N CYS A 395 10.55 6.54 9.08
CA CYS A 395 10.15 5.19 8.71
C CYS A 395 10.64 4.81 7.31
N LEU A 396 11.80 5.32 6.89
CA LEU A 396 12.44 5.01 5.61
C LEU A 396 13.75 4.21 5.80
N PRO A 397 13.72 3.01 6.44
CA PRO A 397 14.91 2.19 6.61
C PRO A 397 15.54 1.81 5.26
N ARG A 398 16.87 1.66 5.27
CA ARG A 398 17.62 1.20 4.09
C ARG A 398 17.52 -0.32 4.00
N ALA A 399 17.93 -0.86 2.85
CA ALA A 399 17.96 -2.31 2.64
C ALA A 399 18.81 -3.06 3.68
N GLU A 400 19.90 -2.46 4.16
CA GLU A 400 20.74 -3.05 5.22
C GLU A 400 20.05 -3.08 6.59
N ASP A 401 19.26 -2.05 6.91
CA ASP A 401 18.51 -1.96 8.16
C ASP A 401 17.37 -3.00 8.17
N LEU A 402 16.63 -3.12 7.07
CA LEU A 402 15.60 -4.15 6.89
C LEU A 402 16.19 -5.56 6.99
N ARG A 403 17.36 -5.79 6.38
CA ARG A 403 18.04 -7.08 6.43
C ARG A 403 18.48 -7.43 7.85
N ALA A 404 19.05 -6.47 8.57
CA ALA A 404 19.46 -6.66 9.96
C ALA A 404 18.28 -7.02 10.86
N ALA A 405 17.12 -6.38 10.68
CA ALA A 405 15.90 -6.72 11.39
C ALA A 405 15.45 -8.16 11.09
N ARG A 406 15.39 -8.54 9.80
CA ARG A 406 15.02 -9.89 9.37
C ARG A 406 15.96 -10.96 9.93
N GLU A 407 17.26 -10.74 9.86
CA GLU A 407 18.28 -11.67 10.38
C GLU A 407 18.24 -11.80 11.90
N ALA A 408 17.79 -10.75 12.60
CA ALA A 408 17.49 -10.80 14.03
C ALA A 408 16.15 -11.49 14.36
N GLY A 409 15.39 -11.95 13.36
CA GLY A 409 14.07 -12.57 13.55
C GLY A 409 12.97 -11.58 13.92
N LEU A 410 13.17 -10.29 13.66
CA LEU A 410 12.21 -9.25 14.00
C LEU A 410 11.12 -9.12 12.93
N LEU A 411 9.88 -9.06 13.40
CA LEU A 411 8.71 -8.71 12.62
C LEU A 411 8.57 -7.19 12.66
N ALA A 412 9.05 -6.49 11.63
CA ALA A 412 9.12 -5.04 11.62
C ALA A 412 7.94 -4.37 10.88
N VAL A 413 7.38 -3.30 11.45
CA VAL A 413 6.25 -2.51 10.93
C VAL A 413 6.47 -1.00 11.19
N ASN A 414 5.59 -0.15 10.68
CA ASN A 414 5.63 1.32 10.60
C ASN A 414 6.04 1.86 9.24
N GLY A 415 5.71 3.14 9.03
CA GLY A 415 5.58 3.76 7.72
C GLY A 415 4.28 3.35 7.03
N GLY A 416 4.00 3.97 5.88
CA GLY A 416 2.78 3.72 5.14
C GLY A 416 1.59 4.47 5.73
N GLY A 417 0.53 3.74 6.08
CA GLY A 417 -0.71 4.31 6.61
C GLY A 417 -1.49 5.14 5.59
N GLY A 418 -1.69 6.42 5.92
CA GLY A 418 -2.47 7.40 5.15
C GLY A 418 -3.60 8.05 5.95
N ARG A 419 -4.14 9.14 5.40
CA ARG A 419 -5.31 9.87 5.94
C ARG A 419 -6.45 9.79 4.93
N PHE A 420 -7.66 9.57 5.40
CA PHE A 420 -8.87 9.66 4.57
C PHE A 420 -9.95 10.44 5.31
N ASP A 421 -9.75 11.74 5.42
CA ASP A 421 -10.58 12.67 6.19
C ASP A 421 -11.01 13.88 5.32
N ALA A 422 -11.47 14.97 5.93
CA ALA A 422 -11.92 16.14 5.19
C ALA A 422 -10.78 16.87 4.44
N SER A 423 -9.54 16.84 4.97
CA SER A 423 -8.37 17.43 4.29
C SER A 423 -7.75 16.47 3.27
N HIS A 424 -7.99 15.17 3.40
CA HIS A 424 -7.50 14.13 2.49
C HIS A 424 -8.65 13.26 1.95
N PRO A 425 -9.61 13.82 1.17
CA PRO A 425 -10.87 13.13 0.85
C PRO A 425 -10.74 12.18 -0.36
N SER A 426 -9.74 11.30 -0.39
CA SER A 426 -9.55 10.33 -1.47
C SER A 426 -8.84 9.04 -1.03
N TYR A 427 -9.13 7.92 -1.71
CA TYR A 427 -8.33 6.69 -1.62
C TYR A 427 -6.87 6.90 -2.06
N ALA A 428 -6.57 7.95 -2.83
CA ALA A 428 -5.21 8.29 -3.28
C ALA A 428 -4.26 8.76 -2.17
N TYR A 429 -4.77 8.98 -0.95
CA TYR A 429 -3.97 9.33 0.23
C TYR A 429 -3.63 8.14 1.13
N LEU A 430 -4.03 6.93 0.72
CA LEU A 430 -3.81 5.71 1.48
C LEU A 430 -2.67 4.90 0.85
N LEU A 431 -1.68 4.53 1.67
CA LEU A 431 -0.52 3.77 1.22
C LEU A 431 -0.79 2.25 1.22
N PRO A 432 -0.03 1.46 0.45
CA PRO A 432 -0.23 0.00 0.32
C PRO A 432 0.07 -0.79 1.61
N LEU A 433 0.15 -2.11 1.51
CA LEU A 433 0.50 -2.99 2.64
C LEU A 433 2.00 -3.01 2.96
N SER A 434 2.85 -2.65 1.99
CA SER A 434 4.29 -2.74 2.13
C SER A 434 4.99 -1.90 1.06
N ARG A 435 6.32 -1.76 1.17
CA ARG A 435 7.19 -1.43 0.03
C ARG A 435 8.36 -2.39 -0.06
N ARG A 436 8.91 -2.56 -1.27
CA ARG A 436 10.18 -3.27 -1.49
C ARG A 436 11.35 -2.28 -1.46
N VAL A 437 12.45 -2.65 -0.79
CA VAL A 437 13.68 -1.85 -0.72
C VAL A 437 14.86 -2.78 -0.94
N GLY A 438 15.47 -2.72 -2.12
CA GLY A 438 16.44 -3.73 -2.55
C GLY A 438 15.81 -5.13 -2.57
N GLY A 439 16.46 -6.09 -1.92
CA GLY A 439 15.94 -7.47 -1.78
C GLY A 439 14.99 -7.68 -0.60
N GLU A 440 14.73 -6.65 0.21
CA GLU A 440 13.94 -6.75 1.43
C GLU A 440 12.55 -6.11 1.25
N ARG A 441 11.66 -6.34 2.21
CA ARG A 441 10.31 -5.76 2.24
C ARG A 441 10.05 -5.11 3.59
N GLN A 442 9.58 -3.86 3.57
CA GLN A 442 9.07 -3.16 4.74
C GLN A 442 7.56 -3.31 4.78
N TYR A 443 7.02 -3.75 5.92
CA TYR A 443 5.57 -3.83 6.14
C TYR A 443 5.04 -2.54 6.75
N TYR A 444 3.84 -2.12 6.33
CA TYR A 444 3.25 -0.86 6.74
C TYR A 444 2.15 -1.00 7.78
N SER A 445 2.07 0.00 8.64
CA SER A 445 0.96 0.14 9.58
C SER A 445 -0.35 0.38 8.81
N PRO A 446 -1.48 -0.12 9.33
CA PRO A 446 -2.78 0.11 8.69
C PRO A 446 -3.16 1.60 8.56
N SER A 447 -2.78 2.44 9.54
CA SER A 447 -3.13 3.86 9.63
C SER A 447 -1.92 4.71 10.01
N ASN A 448 -2.04 6.04 9.90
CA ASN A 448 -1.05 6.99 10.40
C ASN A 448 -1.21 7.24 11.90
N ASN A 449 -0.10 7.58 12.55
CA ASN A 449 -0.07 8.04 13.93
C ASN A 449 -0.55 9.50 14.05
N GLU A 450 -0.65 10.00 15.28
CA GLU A 450 -1.10 11.36 15.61
C GLU A 450 -0.23 12.47 15.02
N ASN A 451 1.03 12.19 14.72
CA ASN A 451 1.99 13.17 14.24
C ASN A 451 1.51 13.83 12.94
N GLU A 452 0.95 13.01 12.04
CA GLU A 452 0.38 13.41 10.74
C GLU A 452 -0.90 14.23 10.87
N PHE A 453 -1.58 14.16 12.02
CA PHE A 453 -2.79 14.94 12.32
C PHE A 453 -2.49 16.22 13.10
N THR A 454 -1.26 16.38 13.59
CA THR A 454 -0.86 17.46 14.50
C THR A 454 0.30 18.29 13.95
N ASN A 455 0.54 18.25 12.63
CA ASN A 455 1.61 18.98 11.95
C ASN A 455 2.98 18.72 12.59
N MET A 456 3.39 17.46 12.68
CA MET A 456 4.64 17.08 13.34
C MET A 456 4.69 17.46 14.82
N TRP A 457 3.56 17.25 15.54
CA TRP A 457 3.38 17.65 16.94
C TRP A 457 3.54 19.16 17.22
N SER A 458 3.32 20.02 16.21
CA SER A 458 3.25 21.49 16.37
C SER A 458 1.83 22.02 16.63
N GLY A 459 0.84 21.13 16.54
CA GLY A 459 -0.58 21.42 16.78
C GLY A 459 -1.39 21.58 15.49
N PRO A 460 -2.74 21.56 15.57
CA PRO A 460 -3.52 21.48 16.81
C PRO A 460 -3.45 20.09 17.45
N PHE A 461 -3.20 20.04 18.77
CA PHE A 461 -3.01 18.78 19.51
C PHE A 461 -4.26 17.89 19.64
N TYR A 462 -5.42 18.36 19.19
CA TYR A 462 -6.64 17.57 19.11
C TYR A 462 -6.81 16.85 17.77
N GLY A 463 -5.91 17.06 16.80
CA GLY A 463 -6.10 16.67 15.40
C GLY A 463 -6.33 15.17 15.21
N TYR A 464 -5.79 14.32 16.08
CA TYR A 464 -5.95 12.86 15.99
C TYR A 464 -7.41 12.39 16.06
N ARG A 465 -8.35 13.23 16.53
CA ARG A 465 -9.79 12.91 16.46
C ARG A 465 -10.26 12.61 15.03
N ASP A 466 -9.59 13.17 14.02
CA ASP A 466 -9.94 13.00 12.60
C ASP A 466 -9.56 11.60 12.08
N SER A 467 -8.79 10.82 12.85
CA SER A 467 -8.53 9.39 12.59
C SER A 467 -9.84 8.59 12.53
N VAL A 468 -10.87 8.97 13.30
CA VAL A 468 -12.19 8.33 13.26
C VAL A 468 -12.81 8.41 11.87
N THR A 469 -12.75 9.59 11.22
CA THR A 469 -13.24 9.75 9.84
C THR A 469 -12.45 8.85 8.88
N THR A 470 -11.15 8.74 9.08
CA THR A 470 -10.30 7.82 8.30
C THR A 470 -10.73 6.38 8.50
N PHE A 471 -11.00 5.95 9.73
CA PHE A 471 -11.50 4.60 10.02
C PHE A 471 -12.83 4.36 9.32
N GLU A 472 -13.78 5.29 9.37
CA GLU A 472 -15.09 5.16 8.72
C GLU A 472 -14.95 5.01 7.19
N ARG A 473 -14.20 5.91 6.55
CA ARG A 473 -14.05 5.93 5.07
C ARG A 473 -13.19 4.81 4.51
N THR A 474 -12.30 4.23 5.32
CA THR A 474 -11.54 3.04 4.94
C THR A 474 -12.31 1.73 5.20
N GLY A 475 -13.47 1.80 5.87
CA GLY A 475 -14.36 0.67 6.12
C GLY A 475 -15.54 0.58 5.15
N SER A 476 -16.01 1.72 4.62
CA SER A 476 -17.19 1.83 3.76
C SER A 476 -17.05 2.97 2.74
N PRO A 477 -17.56 2.83 1.49
CA PRO A 477 -18.29 1.67 0.95
C PRO A 477 -17.38 0.48 0.62
N ARG A 478 -16.06 0.65 0.68
CA ARG A 478 -15.08 -0.40 0.44
C ARG A 478 -14.13 -0.52 1.62
N ARG A 479 -14.07 -1.70 2.21
CA ARG A 479 -13.08 -2.03 3.23
C ARG A 479 -11.70 -2.17 2.57
N VAL A 480 -10.81 -1.24 2.86
CA VAL A 480 -9.44 -1.20 2.29
C VAL A 480 -8.34 -1.29 3.34
N LYS A 481 -8.65 -1.04 4.61
CA LYS A 481 -7.69 -1.10 5.73
C LYS A 481 -8.33 -1.74 6.97
N PRO A 482 -7.54 -2.38 7.86
CA PRO A 482 -7.91 -2.54 9.27
C PRO A 482 -8.21 -1.20 9.97
N VAL A 483 -8.69 -1.24 11.21
CA VAL A 483 -8.64 -0.10 12.14
C VAL A 483 -7.36 -0.22 12.96
N ASP A 484 -6.60 0.87 13.07
CA ASP A 484 -5.37 0.91 13.85
C ASP A 484 -5.30 2.21 14.66
N VAL A 485 -5.42 2.07 15.99
CA VAL A 485 -5.16 3.19 16.90
C VAL A 485 -3.65 3.22 17.14
N TYR A 486 -2.96 3.93 16.26
CA TYR A 486 -1.52 4.16 16.27
C TYR A 486 -1.20 5.54 16.84
N VAL A 487 -0.37 5.60 17.89
CA VAL A 487 0.10 6.86 18.50
C VAL A 487 1.52 6.68 19.09
N HIS A 488 2.10 7.76 19.60
CA HIS A 488 3.26 7.74 20.47
C HIS A 488 2.88 8.00 21.93
N PHE A 489 3.78 7.75 22.88
CA PHE A 489 3.51 8.06 24.29
C PHE A 489 3.34 9.56 24.57
N TYR A 490 3.98 10.45 23.79
CA TYR A 490 3.76 11.89 23.94
C TYR A 490 2.30 12.31 23.67
N SER A 491 1.46 11.47 23.08
CA SER A 491 0.00 11.72 23.03
C SER A 491 -0.63 11.90 24.41
N ALA A 492 -0.02 11.36 25.46
CA ALA A 492 -0.44 11.55 26.85
C ALA A 492 0.20 12.77 27.55
N GLU A 493 0.93 13.61 26.81
CA GLU A 493 1.55 14.82 27.35
C GLU A 493 0.53 15.95 27.53
N ARG A 494 -0.46 16.07 26.61
CA ARG A 494 -1.36 17.22 26.52
C ARG A 494 -2.82 16.83 26.68
N TYR A 495 -3.60 17.65 27.39
CA TYR A 495 -5.04 17.45 27.61
C TYR A 495 -5.83 17.24 26.30
N ALA A 496 -5.56 18.07 25.30
CA ALA A 496 -6.25 18.00 24.01
C ALA A 496 -5.98 16.69 23.25
N SER A 497 -4.74 16.18 23.33
CA SER A 497 -4.36 14.91 22.69
C SER A 497 -4.93 13.72 23.44
N ILE A 498 -4.91 13.72 24.77
CA ILE A 498 -5.56 12.70 25.60
C ILE A 498 -7.05 12.58 25.25
N ALA A 499 -7.76 13.72 25.10
CA ALA A 499 -9.16 13.72 24.72
C ALA A 499 -9.39 13.18 23.29
N ALA A 500 -8.52 13.54 22.34
CA ALA A 500 -8.59 13.04 20.96
C ALA A 500 -8.32 11.52 20.89
N LEU A 501 -7.35 11.02 21.65
CA LEU A 501 -7.05 9.59 21.75
C LEU A 501 -8.18 8.82 22.43
N ALA A 502 -8.76 9.37 23.50
CA ALA A 502 -9.94 8.78 24.14
C ALA A 502 -11.09 8.60 23.15
N ARG A 503 -11.36 9.62 22.32
CA ARG A 503 -12.37 9.56 21.25
C ARG A 503 -12.10 8.44 20.26
N ALA A 504 -10.86 8.25 19.82
CA ALA A 504 -10.49 7.19 18.88
C ALA A 504 -10.71 5.79 19.48
N TYR A 505 -10.27 5.58 20.72
CA TYR A 505 -10.51 4.33 21.43
C TYR A 505 -12.00 4.08 21.69
N GLU A 506 -12.75 5.06 22.17
CA GLU A 506 -14.20 4.94 22.42
C GLU A 506 -14.94 4.55 21.13
N TRP A 507 -14.62 5.20 20.01
CA TRP A 507 -15.21 4.84 18.72
C TRP A 507 -14.88 3.40 18.34
N ALA A 508 -13.60 2.99 18.41
CA ALA A 508 -13.16 1.66 18.00
C ALA A 508 -13.83 0.55 18.83
N HIS A 509 -13.92 0.72 20.15
CA HIS A 509 -14.55 -0.27 21.05
C HIS A 509 -16.08 -0.32 20.92
N ALA A 510 -16.71 0.72 20.38
CA ALA A 510 -18.14 0.71 20.06
C ALA A 510 -18.47 -0.02 18.75
N GLN A 511 -17.45 -0.36 17.93
CA GLN A 511 -17.64 -1.03 16.65
C GLN A 511 -17.54 -2.57 16.79
N PRO A 512 -18.18 -3.34 15.89
CA PRO A 512 -18.07 -4.81 15.85
C PRO A 512 -16.75 -5.26 15.19
N LEU A 513 -15.62 -4.86 15.75
CA LEU A 513 -14.28 -5.20 15.25
C LEU A 513 -13.75 -6.51 15.86
N ILE A 514 -12.74 -7.11 15.23
CA ILE A 514 -11.95 -8.20 15.83
C ILE A 514 -10.60 -7.65 16.28
N PRO A 515 -10.36 -7.57 17.60
CA PRO A 515 -9.07 -7.16 18.14
C PRO A 515 -8.00 -8.22 17.87
N VAL A 516 -6.82 -7.79 17.40
CA VAL A 516 -5.60 -8.60 17.30
C VAL A 516 -4.39 -7.76 17.70
N PHE A 517 -3.33 -8.42 18.16
CA PHE A 517 -2.03 -7.79 18.30
C PHE A 517 -1.44 -7.35 16.95
N MET A 518 -0.60 -6.31 16.95
CA MET A 518 0.03 -5.80 15.74
C MET A 518 0.85 -6.89 15.04
N GLY A 519 1.59 -7.71 15.78
CA GLY A 519 2.36 -8.82 15.23
C GLY A 519 1.49 -9.76 14.38
N ARG A 520 0.29 -10.12 14.86
CA ARG A 520 -0.67 -10.95 14.10
C ARG A 520 -1.12 -10.30 12.79
N TYR A 521 -1.29 -8.97 12.76
CA TYR A 521 -1.56 -8.25 11.52
C TYR A 521 -0.35 -8.28 10.58
N VAL A 522 0.85 -7.97 11.06
CA VAL A 522 2.06 -7.94 10.22
C VAL A 522 2.37 -9.31 9.64
N GLU A 523 2.13 -10.38 10.39
CA GLU A 523 2.21 -11.75 9.86
C GLU A 523 1.23 -11.99 8.72
N SER A 524 -0.01 -11.49 8.82
CA SER A 524 -0.99 -11.54 7.72
C SER A 524 -0.47 -10.80 6.50
N VAL A 525 0.16 -9.64 6.68
CA VAL A 525 0.73 -8.87 5.59
C VAL A 525 1.90 -9.60 4.93
N ARG A 526 2.84 -10.16 5.71
CA ARG A 526 3.92 -11.01 5.18
C ARG A 526 3.33 -12.16 4.34
N ASP A 527 2.33 -12.83 4.91
CA ASP A 527 1.73 -14.03 4.34
C ASP A 527 0.85 -13.72 3.11
N PHE A 528 0.31 -12.50 2.99
CA PHE A 528 -0.35 -12.01 1.78
C PHE A 528 0.58 -12.14 0.56
N PHE A 529 1.85 -11.77 0.70
CA PHE A 529 2.85 -11.85 -0.37
C PHE A 529 3.39 -13.28 -0.59
N ALA A 530 3.32 -14.14 0.43
CA ALA A 530 3.79 -15.53 0.33
C ALA A 530 2.73 -16.49 -0.24
N MET A 531 1.44 -16.14 -0.15
CA MET A 531 0.35 -17.03 -0.57
C MET A 531 0.37 -17.33 -2.08
N LYS A 532 0.25 -18.60 -2.43
CA LYS A 532 0.10 -19.10 -3.79
C LYS A 532 -1.33 -19.54 -4.01
N MET A 533 -1.83 -19.30 -5.23
CA MET A 533 -3.20 -19.62 -5.61
C MET A 533 -3.19 -20.34 -6.95
N ASP A 534 -3.80 -21.53 -6.99
CA ASP A 534 -3.94 -22.30 -8.22
C ASP A 534 -5.42 -22.55 -8.51
N ARG A 535 -5.83 -22.39 -9.77
CA ARG A 535 -7.15 -22.77 -10.26
C ARG A 535 -7.12 -24.24 -10.69
N VAL A 536 -7.84 -25.08 -9.97
CA VAL A 536 -7.96 -26.53 -10.24
C VAL A 536 -9.09 -26.81 -11.24
N SER A 537 -10.19 -26.05 -11.16
CA SER A 537 -11.27 -26.03 -12.15
C SER A 537 -11.98 -24.67 -12.11
N SER A 538 -13.06 -24.48 -12.89
CA SER A 538 -13.82 -23.22 -12.91
C SER A 538 -14.19 -22.71 -11.52
N ASN A 539 -14.60 -23.61 -10.62
CA ASN A 539 -15.10 -23.30 -9.28
C ASN A 539 -14.27 -23.93 -8.15
N ARG A 540 -13.05 -24.40 -8.44
CA ARG A 540 -12.17 -25.03 -7.44
C ARG A 540 -10.80 -24.38 -7.43
N PHE A 541 -10.39 -23.90 -6.26
CA PHE A 541 -9.09 -23.30 -6.03
C PHE A 541 -8.28 -24.10 -5.02
N ARG A 542 -6.96 -24.06 -5.16
CA ARG A 542 -6.01 -24.52 -4.15
C ARG A 542 -5.23 -23.31 -3.68
N LEU A 543 -5.20 -23.11 -2.37
CA LEU A 543 -4.42 -22.07 -1.72
C LEU A 543 -3.32 -22.74 -0.91
N SER A 544 -2.10 -22.22 -1.00
CA SER A 544 -0.96 -22.75 -0.26
C SER A 544 0.01 -21.63 0.14
N GLY A 545 0.78 -21.86 1.19
CA GLY A 545 1.52 -20.78 1.85
C GLY A 545 0.59 -19.75 2.50
N GLY A 546 1.18 -18.76 3.18
CA GLY A 546 0.43 -17.65 3.76
C GLY A 546 -0.57 -18.03 4.86
N ALA A 547 -0.20 -18.94 5.76
CA ALA A 547 -1.06 -19.49 6.80
C ALA A 547 -1.69 -18.43 7.73
N MET A 548 -1.13 -17.23 7.81
CA MET A 548 -1.61 -16.13 8.65
C MET A 548 -2.66 -15.25 7.95
N VAL A 549 -2.80 -15.33 6.63
CA VAL A 549 -3.98 -14.76 5.95
C VAL A 549 -5.13 -15.75 6.03
N ARG A 550 -6.08 -15.47 6.93
CA ARG A 550 -7.20 -16.37 7.23
C ARG A 550 -8.48 -16.06 6.46
N THR A 551 -8.47 -15.01 5.63
CA THR A 551 -9.61 -14.61 4.82
C THR A 551 -9.20 -14.50 3.37
N VAL A 552 -10.00 -15.10 2.50
CA VAL A 552 -9.90 -14.94 1.05
C VAL A 552 -11.28 -14.54 0.58
N ARG A 553 -11.37 -13.40 -0.10
CA ARG A 553 -12.63 -12.86 -0.61
C ARG A 553 -12.79 -13.09 -2.10
N PHE A 554 -14.05 -13.08 -2.53
CA PHE A 554 -14.45 -12.98 -3.91
C PHE A 554 -15.41 -11.79 -4.03
N ASP A 555 -15.17 -10.92 -5.00
CA ASP A 555 -16.02 -9.73 -5.21
C ASP A 555 -17.08 -9.97 -6.29
N ASP A 556 -16.90 -11.01 -7.10
CA ASP A 556 -17.90 -11.48 -8.05
C ASP A 556 -18.78 -12.55 -7.38
N PRO A 557 -20.06 -12.69 -7.78
CA PRO A 557 -20.92 -13.76 -7.29
C PRO A 557 -20.41 -15.11 -7.79
N VAL A 558 -19.60 -15.78 -6.97
CA VAL A 558 -19.03 -17.11 -7.23
C VAL A 558 -19.78 -18.24 -6.50
N GLY A 559 -20.80 -17.90 -5.72
CA GLY A 559 -21.54 -18.81 -4.85
C GLY A 559 -20.90 -18.98 -3.47
N GLU A 560 -21.50 -19.85 -2.66
CA GLU A 560 -20.99 -20.23 -1.33
C GLU A 560 -19.93 -21.33 -1.45
N PRO A 561 -18.94 -21.39 -0.54
CA PRO A 561 -17.98 -22.48 -0.54
C PRO A 561 -18.66 -23.82 -0.22
N ASP A 562 -18.34 -24.86 -0.99
CA ASP A 562 -18.72 -26.24 -0.67
C ASP A 562 -17.90 -26.73 0.54
N LEU A 563 -18.48 -26.64 1.73
CA LEU A 563 -17.81 -27.01 2.98
C LEU A 563 -17.50 -28.51 3.06
N ALA A 564 -18.30 -29.36 2.43
CA ALA A 564 -18.07 -30.81 2.42
C ALA A 564 -16.85 -31.17 1.55
N ALA A 565 -16.61 -30.41 0.48
CA ALA A 565 -15.48 -30.62 -0.42
C ALA A 565 -14.25 -29.74 -0.11
N SER A 566 -14.32 -28.89 0.91
CA SER A 566 -13.27 -27.94 1.31
C SER A 566 -12.53 -28.38 2.57
N LYS A 567 -11.29 -27.91 2.75
CA LYS A 567 -10.48 -28.14 3.96
C LYS A 567 -10.01 -26.80 4.52
N GLY A 568 -10.22 -26.58 5.82
CA GLY A 568 -9.79 -25.35 6.50
C GLY A 568 -10.59 -24.10 6.12
N VAL A 569 -11.82 -24.27 5.63
CA VAL A 569 -12.76 -23.20 5.28
C VAL A 569 -13.94 -23.26 6.25
N VAL A 570 -14.39 -22.10 6.74
CA VAL A 570 -15.45 -22.00 7.75
C VAL A 570 -16.72 -21.30 7.25
N GLY A 571 -16.68 -20.66 6.08
CA GLY A 571 -17.80 -19.94 5.49
C GLY A 571 -17.35 -18.96 4.42
#